data_AF-A0A7C6FDH4-F1
#
_entry.id   AF-A0A7C6FDH4-F1
#
_cell.length_a   1.000
_cell.length_b   1.000
_cell.length_c   1.000
_cell.angle_alpha   90.00
_cell.angle_beta   90.00
_cell.angle_gamma   90.00
#
_symmetry.space_group_name_H-M   'P 1'
#
loop_
_entity.id
_entity.type
_entity.pdbx_description
1 polymer ?
#
loop_
_entity_poly.entity_id
_entity_poly.type
_entity_poly.pdbx_seq_one_letter_code
_entity_poly.pdbx_strand_id
1 'polypeptide(L)'
;MKILIILCLTILLQANCTEENEALSNRLFYEASQESNALKQITLLERAMKACFSYELEVSLLGLEIEQSSSKEEKLKLYDALLESLSQIKNNDALVKAQQNKIHQAMALLYEQKSPELSLIYEQKVEAQNRVEEKKESHYGFWILFLVALLLWAFWDLVKKWGKS
;
A
#
# COMPACT_ATOMS: atom_id res chain seq x y z
N MET A 1 -19.42 23.49 1.33
CA MET A 1 -19.27 23.61 2.80
C MET A 1 -18.79 22.32 3.48
N LYS A 2 -19.32 21.13 3.15
CA LYS A 2 -18.85 19.84 3.72
C LYS A 2 -17.39 19.50 3.39
N ILE A 3 -16.91 19.83 2.19
CA ILE A 3 -15.52 19.59 1.76
C ILE A 3 -14.52 20.44 2.56
N LEU A 4 -14.92 21.65 2.99
CA LEU A 4 -14.06 22.54 3.77
C LEU A 4 -13.85 22.05 5.21
N ILE A 5 -14.83 21.36 5.78
CA ILE A 5 -14.77 20.82 7.16
C ILE A 5 -13.84 19.60 7.22
N ILE A 6 -13.88 18.74 6.20
CA ILE A 6 -13.00 17.55 6.10
C ILE A 6 -11.54 17.98 5.89
N LEU A 7 -11.30 19.02 5.07
CA LEU A 7 -9.95 19.58 4.88
C LEU A 7 -9.39 20.24 6.16
N CYS A 8 -10.24 20.88 6.98
CA CYS A 8 -9.80 21.45 8.26
C CYS A 8 -9.51 20.37 9.31
N LEU A 9 -10.22 19.24 9.30
CA LEU A 9 -9.98 18.13 10.23
C LEU A 9 -8.66 17.41 9.93
N THR A 10 -8.30 17.20 8.67
CA THR A 10 -7.01 16.61 8.30
C THR A 10 -5.82 17.53 8.58
N ILE A 11 -5.99 18.85 8.44
CA ILE A 11 -4.97 19.85 8.80
C ILE A 11 -4.79 19.97 10.33
N LEU A 12 -5.87 19.84 11.12
CA LEU A 12 -5.79 19.92 12.59
C LEU A 12 -5.11 18.69 13.22
N LEU A 13 -5.22 17.50 12.61
CA LEU A 13 -4.53 16.28 13.09
C LEU A 13 -3.02 16.28 12.79
N GLN A 14 -2.59 16.89 11.68
CA GLN A 14 -1.16 17.05 11.37
C GLN A 14 -0.48 18.17 12.19
N ALA A 15 -1.24 19.06 12.82
CA ALA A 15 -0.71 20.25 13.49
C ALA A 15 -0.22 20.05 14.94
N ASN A 16 -0.34 18.85 15.52
CA ASN A 16 -0.12 18.66 16.97
C ASN A 16 0.92 17.58 17.34
N CYS A 17 1.69 17.10 16.37
CA CYS A 17 2.75 16.13 16.63
C CYS A 17 4.07 16.85 16.94
N THR A 18 4.49 16.83 18.21
CA THR A 18 5.83 17.25 18.62
C THR A 18 6.85 16.15 18.34
N GLU A 19 8.15 16.46 18.28
CA GLU A 19 9.21 15.45 18.12
C GLU A 19 9.14 14.34 19.18
N GLU A 20 8.75 14.69 20.41
CA GLU A 20 8.54 13.73 21.49
C GLU A 20 7.35 12.79 21.22
N ASN A 21 6.24 13.34 20.74
CA ASN A 21 5.04 12.57 20.38
C ASN A 21 5.29 11.66 19.18
N GLU A 22 6.10 12.11 18.21
CA GLU A 22 6.52 11.32 17.06
C GLU A 22 7.42 10.16 17.50
N ALA A 23 8.42 10.42 18.34
CA ALA A 23 9.30 9.40 18.87
C ALA A 23 8.53 8.34 19.69
N LEU A 24 7.57 8.78 20.49
CA LEU A 24 6.66 7.89 21.23
C LEU A 24 5.81 7.05 20.27
N SER A 25 5.20 7.67 19.26
CA SER A 25 4.37 6.98 18.27
C SER A 25 5.16 5.92 17.51
N ASN A 26 6.35 6.27 17.00
CA ASN A 26 7.23 5.35 16.28
C ASN A 26 7.71 4.18 17.16
N ARG A 27 8.01 4.44 18.43
CA ARG A 27 8.36 3.37 19.38
C ARG A 27 7.17 2.42 19.60
N LEU A 28 5.98 2.94 19.84
CA LEU A 28 4.78 2.14 20.04
C LEU A 28 4.42 1.33 18.77
N PHE A 29 4.62 1.90 17.59
CA PHE A 29 4.45 1.21 16.32
C PHE A 29 5.42 0.04 16.18
N TYR A 30 6.70 0.26 16.49
CA TYR A 30 7.70 -0.80 16.47
C TYR A 30 7.39 -1.91 17.47
N GLU A 31 6.98 -1.55 18.70
CA GLU A 31 6.53 -2.52 19.71
C GLU A 31 5.31 -3.32 19.21
N ALA A 32 4.35 -2.68 18.55
CA ALA A 32 3.20 -3.35 17.93
C ALA A 32 3.62 -4.32 16.82
N SER A 33 4.62 -3.98 16.01
CA SER A 33 5.12 -4.85 14.93
C SER A 33 5.77 -6.15 15.42
N GLN A 34 6.23 -6.17 16.67
CA GLN A 34 6.84 -7.33 17.31
C GLN A 34 5.84 -8.16 18.13
N GLU A 35 4.64 -7.64 18.34
CA GLU A 35 3.63 -8.27 19.16
C GLU A 35 2.84 -9.31 18.34
N SER A 36 2.64 -10.49 18.93
CA SER A 36 1.94 -11.61 18.27
C SER A 36 0.45 -11.65 18.62
N ASN A 37 0.06 -11.03 19.74
CA ASN A 37 -1.33 -10.96 20.16
C ASN A 37 -2.04 -9.79 19.46
N ALA A 38 -3.03 -10.09 18.63
CA ALA A 38 -3.78 -9.10 17.85
C ALA A 38 -4.44 -8.01 18.70
N LEU A 39 -5.05 -8.35 19.85
CA LEU A 39 -5.70 -7.35 20.72
C LEU A 39 -4.67 -6.37 21.31
N LYS A 40 -3.52 -6.90 21.73
CA LYS A 40 -2.43 -6.07 22.26
C LYS A 40 -1.78 -5.23 21.17
N GLN A 41 -1.66 -5.76 19.96
CA GLN A 41 -1.19 -5.05 18.79
C GLN A 41 -2.11 -3.86 18.43
N ILE A 42 -3.43 -4.10 18.36
CA ILE A 42 -4.45 -3.05 18.17
C ILE A 42 -4.31 -1.96 19.24
N THR A 43 -4.22 -2.35 20.52
CA THR A 43 -4.08 -1.41 21.64
C THR A 43 -2.83 -0.53 21.52
N LEU A 44 -1.71 -1.10 21.07
CA LEU A 44 -0.46 -0.35 20.86
C LEU A 44 -0.58 0.61 19.67
N LEU A 45 -1.20 0.18 18.58
CA LEU A 45 -1.43 1.01 17.39
C LEU A 45 -2.39 2.18 17.68
N GLU A 46 -3.48 1.96 18.41
CA GLU A 46 -4.36 3.03 18.86
C GLU A 46 -3.62 4.07 19.71
N ARG A 47 -2.71 3.63 20.59
CA ARG A 47 -1.89 4.53 21.40
C ARG A 47 -0.89 5.30 20.55
N ALA A 48 -0.26 4.65 19.57
CA ALA A 48 0.63 5.30 18.61
C ALA A 48 -0.13 6.39 17.83
N MET A 49 -1.31 6.06 17.28
CA MET A 49 -2.15 7.03 16.56
C MET A 49 -2.59 8.21 17.42
N LYS A 50 -2.91 7.96 18.71
CA LYS A 50 -3.26 9.03 19.65
C LYS A 50 -2.08 9.94 19.97
N ALA A 51 -0.85 9.41 20.00
CA ALA A 51 0.36 10.19 20.21
C ALA A 51 0.68 11.04 18.97
N CYS A 52 0.69 10.41 17.80
CA CYS A 52 0.91 11.09 16.52
C CYS A 52 0.21 10.30 15.41
N PHE A 53 -0.74 10.96 14.74
CA PHE A 53 -1.46 10.35 13.64
C PHE A 53 -0.58 10.22 12.40
N SER A 54 -0.61 9.04 11.78
CA SER A 54 -0.12 8.82 10.42
C SER A 54 -1.04 7.86 9.68
N TYR A 55 -1.07 7.97 8.35
CA TYR A 55 -1.91 7.10 7.53
C TYR A 55 -1.38 5.66 7.52
N GLU A 56 -0.08 5.45 7.71
CA GLU A 56 0.55 4.13 7.84
C GLU A 56 0.05 3.39 9.09
N LEU A 57 -0.12 4.13 10.20
CA LEU A 57 -0.67 3.59 11.44
C LEU A 57 -2.15 3.22 11.28
N GLU A 58 -2.93 4.11 10.69
CA GLU A 58 -4.35 3.88 10.43
C GLU A 58 -4.56 2.67 9.51
N VAL A 59 -3.77 2.54 8.45
CA VAL A 59 -3.76 1.37 7.55
C VAL A 59 -3.48 0.08 8.31
N SER A 60 -2.50 0.10 9.21
CA SER A 60 -2.13 -1.08 10.01
C SER A 60 -3.24 -1.47 10.99
N LEU A 61 -3.87 -0.49 11.64
CA LEU A 61 -4.99 -0.70 12.56
C LEU A 61 -6.21 -1.28 11.84
N LEU A 62 -6.63 -0.63 10.74
CA LEU A 62 -7.78 -1.07 9.94
C LEU A 62 -7.57 -2.49 9.38
N GLY A 63 -6.34 -2.81 8.95
CA GLY A 63 -5.99 -4.17 8.51
C GLY A 63 -6.26 -5.23 9.59
N LEU A 64 -5.87 -4.97 10.84
CA LEU A 64 -6.11 -5.89 11.95
C LEU A 64 -7.59 -5.95 12.34
N GLU A 65 -8.30 -4.83 12.34
CA GLU A 65 -9.74 -4.82 12.61
C GLU A 65 -10.53 -5.63 11.58
N ILE A 66 -10.12 -5.59 10.30
CA ILE A 66 -10.70 -6.41 9.23
C ILE A 66 -10.48 -7.91 9.48
N GLU A 67 -9.28 -8.30 9.94
CA GLU A 67 -8.97 -9.68 10.28
C GLU A 67 -9.79 -10.18 11.47
N GLN A 68 -10.00 -9.32 12.48
CA GLN A 68 -10.78 -9.64 13.68
C GLN A 68 -12.29 -9.60 13.45
N SER A 69 -12.78 -8.82 12.50
CA SER A 69 -14.22 -8.73 12.23
C SER A 69 -14.76 -10.05 11.67
N SER A 70 -15.94 -10.46 12.14
CA SER A 70 -16.69 -11.60 11.59
C SER A 70 -17.81 -11.17 10.65
N SER A 71 -18.17 -9.88 10.65
CA SER A 71 -19.29 -9.34 9.89
C SER A 71 -18.83 -8.88 8.50
N LYS A 72 -19.45 -9.42 7.45
CA LYS A 72 -19.17 -9.01 6.06
C LYS A 72 -19.42 -7.51 5.84
N GLU A 73 -20.47 -6.95 6.46
CA GLU A 73 -20.81 -5.54 6.28
C GLU A 73 -19.79 -4.62 6.97
N GLU A 74 -19.31 -5.01 8.14
CA GLU A 74 -18.26 -4.28 8.86
C GLU A 74 -16.93 -4.34 8.10
N LYS A 75 -16.56 -5.52 7.58
CA LYS A 75 -15.36 -5.64 6.71
C LYS A 75 -15.42 -4.72 5.51
N LEU A 76 -16.57 -4.61 4.85
CA LEU A 76 -16.72 -3.70 3.71
C LEU A 76 -16.48 -2.23 4.10
N LYS A 77 -17.05 -1.78 5.23
CA LYS A 77 -16.82 -0.42 5.74
C LYS A 77 -15.36 -0.18 6.08
N LEU A 78 -14.71 -1.16 6.72
CA LEU A 78 -13.29 -1.07 7.05
C LEU A 78 -12.39 -1.09 5.80
N TYR A 79 -12.73 -1.89 4.78
CA TYR A 79 -12.00 -1.88 3.50
C TYR A 79 -12.14 -0.55 2.75
N ASP A 80 -13.32 0.07 2.77
CA ASP A 80 -13.52 1.41 2.20
C ASP A 80 -12.64 2.45 2.91
N ALA A 81 -12.64 2.45 4.25
CA ALA A 81 -11.78 3.33 5.04
C ALA A 81 -10.28 3.07 4.77
N LEU A 82 -9.89 1.79 4.64
CA LEU A 82 -8.51 1.40 4.37
C LEU A 82 -8.05 1.90 2.99
N LEU A 83 -8.90 1.85 1.97
CA LEU A 83 -8.60 2.43 0.66
C LEU A 83 -8.45 3.95 0.72
N GLU A 84 -9.29 4.63 1.51
CA GLU A 84 -9.18 6.07 1.72
C GLU A 84 -7.85 6.41 2.37
N SER A 85 -7.47 5.77 3.48
CA SER A 85 -6.19 5.98 4.16
C SER A 85 -5.00 5.68 3.26
N LEU A 86 -5.02 4.56 2.52
CA LEU A 86 -3.97 4.23 1.55
C LEU A 86 -3.82 5.30 0.45
N SER A 87 -4.92 5.93 0.03
CA SER A 87 -4.86 6.99 -0.99
C SER A 87 -4.19 8.28 -0.49
N GLN A 88 -4.14 8.48 0.82
CA GLN A 88 -3.50 9.65 1.43
C GLN A 88 -2.00 9.46 1.65
N ILE A 89 -1.52 8.22 1.67
CA ILE A 89 -0.08 7.92 1.72
C ILE A 89 0.53 8.42 0.41
N LYS A 90 1.30 9.51 0.48
CA LYS A 90 2.05 10.09 -0.64
C LYS A 90 3.23 9.20 -1.00
N ASN A 91 2.92 8.02 -1.52
CA ASN A 91 3.93 7.17 -2.09
C ASN A 91 3.33 6.39 -3.24
N ASN A 92 3.89 6.59 -4.43
CA ASN A 92 3.55 5.84 -5.64
C ASN A 92 4.15 4.42 -5.59
N ASP A 93 4.36 3.92 -4.37
CA ASP A 93 5.17 2.79 -3.98
C ASP A 93 4.47 1.49 -4.36
N ALA A 94 5.25 0.50 -4.77
CA ALA A 94 4.73 -0.80 -5.19
C ALA A 94 3.94 -1.47 -4.05
N LEU A 95 4.35 -1.21 -2.80
CA LEU A 95 3.68 -1.75 -1.61
C LEU A 95 2.24 -1.23 -1.46
N VAL A 96 2.03 0.08 -1.59
CA VAL A 96 0.70 0.72 -1.49
C VAL A 96 -0.22 0.21 -2.60
N LYS A 97 0.31 0.08 -3.82
CA LYS A 97 -0.46 -0.45 -4.96
C LYS A 97 -0.83 -1.92 -4.78
N ALA A 98 0.11 -2.73 -4.30
CA ALA A 98 -0.16 -4.13 -4.00
C ALA A 98 -1.24 -4.28 -2.91
N GLN A 99 -1.24 -3.42 -1.89
CA GLN A 99 -2.29 -3.42 -0.86
C GLN A 99 -3.64 -2.98 -1.43
N GLN A 100 -3.71 -1.92 -2.23
CA GLN A 100 -4.94 -1.50 -2.91
C GLN A 100 -5.52 -2.62 -3.77
N ASN A 101 -4.66 -3.32 -4.53
CA ASN A 101 -5.07 -4.43 -5.38
C ASN A 101 -5.66 -5.59 -4.56
N LYS A 102 -5.00 -5.98 -3.45
CA LYS A 102 -5.52 -7.00 -2.52
C LYS A 102 -6.88 -6.62 -1.92
N ILE A 103 -7.06 -5.35 -1.56
CA ILE A 103 -8.33 -4.87 -1.01
C ILE A 103 -9.42 -4.93 -2.08
N HIS A 104 -9.15 -4.47 -3.30
CA HIS A 104 -10.10 -4.57 -4.40
C HIS A 104 -10.52 -6.02 -4.69
N GLN A 105 -9.59 -6.98 -4.66
CA GLN A 105 -9.91 -8.41 -4.77
C GLN A 105 -10.82 -8.87 -3.62
N ALA A 106 -10.50 -8.51 -2.38
CA ALA A 106 -11.31 -8.89 -1.23
C ALA A 106 -12.74 -8.30 -1.31
N MET A 107 -12.87 -7.06 -1.75
CA MET A 107 -14.17 -6.40 -1.93
C MET A 107 -14.98 -7.04 -3.06
N ALA A 108 -14.34 -7.42 -4.18
CA ALA A 108 -15.00 -8.13 -5.27
C ALA A 108 -15.67 -9.42 -4.77
N LEU A 109 -14.94 -10.23 -4.00
CA LEU A 109 -15.44 -11.46 -3.38
C LEU A 109 -16.57 -11.19 -2.37
N LEU A 110 -16.46 -10.13 -1.56
CA LEU A 110 -17.49 -9.79 -0.59
C LEU A 110 -18.80 -9.32 -1.23
N TYR A 111 -18.73 -8.66 -2.39
CA TYR A 111 -19.91 -8.19 -3.12
C TYR A 111 -20.51 -9.19 -4.11
N GLU A 112 -19.79 -10.26 -4.47
CA GLU A 112 -20.14 -11.24 -5.52
C GLU A 112 -21.62 -11.64 -5.53
N GLN A 113 -22.18 -11.97 -4.35
CA GLN A 113 -23.57 -12.44 -4.22
C GLN A 113 -24.59 -11.34 -3.94
N LYS A 114 -24.17 -10.21 -3.35
CA LYS A 114 -25.07 -9.16 -2.84
C LYS A 114 -25.24 -7.99 -3.82
N SER A 115 -24.20 -7.72 -4.60
CA SER A 115 -24.20 -6.70 -5.64
C SER A 115 -23.18 -7.08 -6.73
N PRO A 116 -23.60 -7.92 -7.70
CA PRO A 116 -22.73 -8.38 -8.79
C PRO A 116 -22.12 -7.22 -9.59
N GLU A 117 -22.86 -6.11 -9.73
CA GLU A 117 -22.36 -4.90 -10.39
C GLU A 117 -21.18 -4.27 -9.64
N LEU A 118 -21.26 -4.16 -8.30
CA LEU A 118 -20.14 -3.66 -7.48
C LEU A 118 -18.96 -4.62 -7.49
N SER A 119 -19.23 -5.93 -7.45
CA SER A 119 -18.20 -6.96 -7.58
C SER A 119 -17.40 -6.78 -8.87
N LEU A 120 -18.10 -6.67 -10.01
CA LEU A 120 -17.50 -6.46 -11.33
C LEU A 120 -16.66 -5.16 -11.40
N ILE A 121 -17.11 -4.07 -10.78
CA ILE A 121 -16.34 -2.82 -10.73
C ILE A 121 -15.00 -3.03 -10.03
N TYR A 122 -14.97 -3.77 -8.93
CA TYR A 122 -13.73 -4.04 -8.20
C TYR A 122 -12.81 -5.03 -8.96
N GLU A 123 -13.36 -6.03 -9.65
CA GLU A 123 -12.58 -6.90 -10.55
C GLU A 123 -11.92 -6.09 -11.67
N GLN A 124 -12.65 -5.17 -12.30
CA GLN A 124 -12.12 -4.31 -13.35
C GLN A 124 -10.98 -3.40 -12.84
N LYS A 125 -11.06 -2.94 -11.58
CA LYS A 125 -9.98 -2.17 -10.94
C LYS A 125 -8.72 -3.02 -10.76
N VAL A 126 -8.86 -4.26 -10.32
CA VAL A 126 -7.74 -5.23 -10.20
C VAL A 126 -7.08 -5.45 -11.55
N GLU A 127 -7.86 -5.75 -12.59
CA GLU A 127 -7.34 -5.94 -13.94
C GLU A 127 -6.63 -4.69 -14.48
N ALA A 128 -7.21 -3.50 -14.24
CA ALA A 128 -6.63 -2.25 -14.69
C ALA A 128 -5.27 -1.99 -14.02
N GLN A 129 -5.14 -2.29 -12.73
CA GLN A 129 -3.85 -2.19 -12.02
C GLN A 129 -2.83 -3.20 -12.55
N ASN A 130 -3.20 -4.47 -12.71
CA ASN A 130 -2.31 -5.51 -13.24
C ASN A 130 -1.79 -5.15 -14.65
N ARG A 131 -2.67 -4.65 -15.54
CA ARG A 131 -2.28 -4.20 -16.90
C ARG A 131 -1.25 -3.06 -16.87
N VAL A 132 -1.34 -2.15 -15.88
CA VAL A 132 -0.37 -1.06 -15.73
C VAL A 132 0.98 -1.58 -15.22
N GLU A 133 0.98 -2.58 -14.33
CA GLU A 133 2.20 -3.20 -13.81
C GLU A 133 2.93 -4.03 -14.88
N GLU A 134 2.23 -4.87 -15.64
CA GLU A 134 2.81 -5.63 -16.77
C GLU A 134 3.46 -4.71 -17.81
N LYS A 135 2.81 -3.57 -18.11
CA LYS A 135 3.36 -2.59 -19.05
C LYS A 135 4.69 -2.00 -18.56
N LYS A 136 4.84 -1.78 -17.25
CA LYS A 136 6.10 -1.31 -16.66
C LYS A 136 7.19 -2.38 -16.72
N GLU A 137 6.88 -3.63 -16.40
CA GLU A 137 7.86 -4.73 -16.47
C GLU A 137 8.39 -4.94 -17.88
N SER A 138 7.53 -4.85 -18.90
CA SER A 138 7.97 -4.97 -20.31
C SER A 138 9.04 -3.93 -20.68
N HIS A 139 8.93 -2.72 -20.10
CA HIS A 139 9.87 -1.64 -20.36
C HIS A 139 11.25 -1.94 -19.75
N TYR A 140 11.29 -2.50 -18.54
CA TYR A 140 12.55 -2.92 -17.91
C TYR A 140 13.19 -4.12 -18.62
N GLY A 141 12.40 -5.09 -19.09
CA GLY A 141 12.89 -6.22 -19.87
C GLY A 141 13.64 -5.81 -21.13
N PHE A 142 13.16 -4.77 -21.83
CA PHE A 142 13.84 -4.21 -22.99
C PHE A 142 15.22 -3.61 -22.64
N TRP A 143 15.30 -2.83 -21.55
CA TRP A 143 16.56 -2.23 -21.11
C TRP A 143 17.58 -3.27 -20.64
N ILE A 144 17.14 -4.34 -19.98
CA ILE A 144 18.03 -5.45 -19.58
C ILE A 144 18.60 -6.15 -20.82
N LEU A 145 17.77 -6.49 -21.80
CA LEU A 145 18.23 -7.11 -23.05
C LEU A 145 19.19 -6.19 -23.81
N PHE A 146 18.91 -4.89 -23.84
CA PHE A 146 19.79 -3.90 -24.45
C PHE A 146 21.16 -3.84 -23.77
N LEU A 147 21.21 -3.83 -22.43
CA LEU A 147 22.47 -3.86 -21.67
C LEU A 147 23.26 -5.15 -21.90
N VAL A 148 22.60 -6.31 -21.92
CA VAL A 148 23.24 -7.60 -22.23
C VAL A 148 23.83 -7.58 -23.64
N ALA A 149 23.11 -7.05 -24.63
CA ALA A 149 23.61 -6.91 -25.99
C ALA A 149 24.84 -5.99 -26.08
N LEU A 150 24.86 -4.88 -25.34
CA LEU A 150 26.02 -3.99 -25.24
C LEU A 150 27.24 -4.68 -24.62
N LEU A 151 27.04 -5.46 -23.55
CA LEU A 151 28.12 -6.22 -22.91
C LEU A 151 28.70 -7.29 -23.84
N LEU A 152 27.85 -8.02 -24.55
CA LEU A 152 28.28 -9.02 -25.54
C LEU A 152 29.04 -8.37 -26.70
N TRP A 153 28.58 -7.21 -27.18
CA TRP A 153 29.26 -6.45 -28.22
C TRP A 153 30.65 -5.96 -27.75
N ALA A 154 30.74 -5.42 -26.54
CA ALA A 154 31.99 -4.97 -25.95
C ALA A 154 32.98 -6.13 -25.76
N PHE A 155 32.50 -7.29 -25.29
CA PHE A 155 33.31 -8.50 -25.15
C PHE A 155 33.83 -9.00 -26.51
N TRP A 156 32.98 -9.03 -27.54
CA TRP A 156 33.36 -9.41 -28.89
C TRP A 156 34.43 -8.48 -29.48
N ASP A 157 34.28 -7.16 -29.31
CA ASP A 157 35.26 -6.18 -29.77
C ASP A 157 36.63 -6.37 -29.08
N LEU A 158 36.62 -6.73 -27.80
CA LEU A 158 37.82 -6.99 -27.00
C LEU A 158 38.55 -8.27 -27.48
N VAL A 159 37.81 -9.36 -27.70
CA VAL A 159 38.36 -10.61 -28.28
C VAL A 159 38.94 -10.39 -29.68
N LYS A 160 38.24 -9.60 -30.51
CA LYS A 160 38.70 -9.29 -31.87
C LYS A 160 39.99 -8.46 -31.89
N LYS A 161 40.19 -7.57 -30.91
CA LYS A 161 41.44 -6.81 -30.76
C LYS A 161 42.60 -7.70 -30.31
N TRP A 162 42.35 -8.69 -29.46
CA TRP A 162 43.38 -9.64 -29.00
C TRP A 162 43.79 -10.65 -30.08
N GLY A 163 42.88 -11.10 -30.94
CA GLY A 163 43.19 -12.04 -32.02
C GLY A 163 43.93 -11.43 -33.23
N LYS A 164 44.31 -10.15 -33.18
CA LYS A 164 45.08 -9.45 -34.22
C LYS A 164 46.53 -9.10 -33.81
N SER A 165 46.97 -9.55 -32.63
CA SER A 165 48.39 -9.52 -32.23
C SER A 165 49.03 -10.89 -32.41
#